data_AF-A0A1H3ZU91-F1
#
_entry.id   AF-A0A1H3ZU91-F1
#
_cell.length_a   1.000
_cell.length_b   1.000
_cell.length_c   1.000
_cell.angle_alpha   90.00
_cell.angle_beta   90.00
_cell.angle_gamma   90.00
#
_symmetry.space_group_name_H-M   'P 1'
#
loop_
_entity.id
_entity.type
_entity.pdbx_description
1 polymer ?
#
loop_
_entity_poly.entity_id
_entity_poly.type
_entity_poly.pdbx_seq_one_letter_code
_entity_poly.pdbx_strand_id
1 'polypeptide(L)'
;MFNKEIYIQRRNQLAQKVGSGLILLLGNDEAGMNFKNNWYPFRQDSTFLYYAGIDLAELAVIIDLDQGSTTLFGNDLTIDDIVWTGPLPTLTEQANSAGIENVRPYKELETVLKNAKNKQQTVHFLPAYRPEHTLKLQAWLEVPPSQSVSSASEALIKAVVSMRSHKGPEEIAEMEKAVDISNDMHTYFMRAVAAGKNEMAIAGQLRAIAIAAGGDLSYPTILTSRGETLHIHARNLELPAGAMALCDAGAETPMHYAGDLTRTAPVSEKFTDIQKDMYQLILDIQLKTIDACQPGTPFSEVHRLSGQLLLEGLQSFNIIKGNVQEALAQDAHTLFFQCGLGHMIGLDVHDMENLGEQYVGYTADAPKNMNFGWKSLRLGRALEPGFTITVEPGIYFIPTLIDLWKAENRLADYINYQELEKFKDFGGIRIEDNLVITENGYRILGSRMAAKTVADMEALHRQGLL
;
A
#
# COMPACT_ATOMS: atom_id res chain seq x y z
N MET A 1 -14.31 7.31 13.18
CA MET A 1 -13.87 8.71 12.92
C MET A 1 -13.03 9.18 14.10
N PHE A 2 -12.00 9.98 13.86
CA PHE A 2 -11.21 10.62 14.92
C PHE A 2 -11.95 11.77 15.59
N ASN A 3 -11.31 12.41 16.58
CA ASN A 3 -11.87 13.61 17.19
C ASN A 3 -11.97 14.77 16.18
N LYS A 4 -13.02 15.58 16.29
CA LYS A 4 -13.34 16.69 15.36
C LYS A 4 -12.19 17.68 15.19
N GLU A 5 -11.43 17.95 16.27
CA GLU A 5 -10.31 18.90 16.22
C GLU A 5 -9.22 18.47 15.24
N ILE A 6 -9.01 17.17 15.03
CA ILE A 6 -8.00 16.65 14.09
C ILE A 6 -8.36 17.06 12.66
N TYR A 7 -9.62 16.90 12.25
CA TYR A 7 -10.07 17.26 10.91
C TYR A 7 -10.04 18.78 10.69
N ILE A 8 -10.42 19.56 11.70
CA ILE A 8 -10.32 21.03 11.66
C ILE A 8 -8.85 21.44 11.46
N GLN A 9 -7.93 20.89 12.25
CA GLN A 9 -6.50 21.19 12.15
C GLN A 9 -5.93 20.78 10.79
N ARG A 10 -6.28 19.60 10.27
CA ARG A 10 -5.87 19.15 8.93
C ARG A 10 -6.33 20.12 7.85
N ARG A 11 -7.59 20.55 7.85
CA ARG A 11 -8.08 21.52 6.85
C ARG A 11 -7.42 22.89 6.99
N ASN A 12 -7.16 23.36 8.21
CA ASN A 12 -6.45 24.62 8.45
C ASN A 12 -5.00 24.58 7.95
N GLN A 13 -4.27 23.49 8.21
CA GLN A 13 -2.90 23.31 7.70
C GLN A 13 -2.87 23.18 6.18
N LEU A 14 -3.83 22.46 5.59
CA LEU A 14 -3.96 22.36 4.14
C LEU A 14 -4.18 23.73 3.52
N ALA A 15 -5.08 24.53 4.09
CA ALA A 15 -5.36 25.89 3.63
C ALA A 15 -4.11 26.78 3.66
N GLN A 16 -3.34 26.74 4.75
CA GLN A 16 -2.08 27.49 4.88
C GLN A 16 -1.03 27.05 3.85
N LYS A 17 -0.92 25.74 3.56
CA LYS A 17 0.06 25.21 2.61
C LYS A 17 -0.27 25.52 1.15
N VAL A 18 -1.55 25.61 0.80
CA VAL A 18 -2.00 25.89 -0.58
C VAL A 18 -2.11 27.39 -0.86
N GLY A 19 -2.58 28.18 0.11
CA GLY A 19 -2.60 29.64 0.03
C GLY A 19 -3.95 30.24 -0.32
N SER A 20 -4.34 30.25 -1.60
CA SER A 20 -5.51 30.99 -2.12
C SER A 20 -6.35 30.17 -3.11
N GLY A 21 -7.59 30.58 -3.35
CA GLY A 21 -8.51 29.90 -4.26
C GLY A 21 -9.40 28.85 -3.57
N LEU A 22 -9.91 27.88 -4.32
CA LEU A 22 -10.77 26.81 -3.82
C LEU A 22 -10.06 25.47 -3.87
N ILE A 23 -10.07 24.70 -2.79
CA ILE A 23 -9.70 23.28 -2.82
C ILE A 23 -10.96 22.45 -3.03
N LEU A 24 -11.00 21.65 -4.08
CA LEU A 24 -12.02 20.65 -4.35
C LEU A 24 -11.51 19.26 -3.94
N LEU A 25 -12.13 18.68 -2.92
CA LEU A 25 -11.93 17.28 -2.53
C LEU A 25 -13.16 16.47 -2.95
N LEU A 26 -12.99 15.57 -3.90
CA LEU A 26 -14.07 14.70 -4.37
C LEU A 26 -14.14 13.42 -3.52
N GLY A 27 -15.31 13.14 -2.98
CA GLY A 27 -15.63 11.81 -2.46
C GLY A 27 -15.95 10.84 -3.60
N ASN A 28 -15.98 9.56 -3.26
CA ASN A 28 -16.31 8.48 -4.16
C ASN A 28 -17.83 8.33 -4.32
N ASP A 29 -18.24 7.86 -5.50
CA ASP A 29 -19.61 7.43 -5.79
C ASP A 29 -19.72 5.91 -5.65
N GLU A 30 -20.94 5.42 -5.47
CA GLU A 30 -21.24 4.00 -5.53
C GLU A 30 -20.86 3.41 -6.90
N ALA A 31 -20.26 2.22 -6.88
CA ALA A 31 -19.80 1.53 -8.09
C ALA A 31 -20.64 0.28 -8.33
N GLY A 32 -21.49 0.29 -9.36
CA GLY A 32 -22.28 -0.89 -9.74
C GLY A 32 -21.42 -2.04 -10.27
N MET A 33 -21.65 -3.26 -9.79
CA MET A 33 -21.00 -4.50 -10.24
C MET A 33 -21.42 -4.89 -11.65
N ASN A 34 -22.72 -4.91 -11.90
CA ASN A 34 -23.33 -5.29 -13.19
C ASN A 34 -24.53 -4.41 -13.58
N PHE A 35 -25.16 -3.74 -12.62
CA PHE A 35 -26.17 -2.70 -12.84
C PHE A 35 -26.15 -1.68 -11.70
N LYS A 36 -26.82 -0.54 -11.88
CA LYS A 36 -26.67 0.66 -11.04
C LYS A 36 -26.81 0.43 -9.53
N ASN A 37 -27.72 -0.43 -9.10
CA ASN A 37 -28.08 -0.59 -7.68
C ASN A 37 -27.49 -1.86 -7.03
N ASN A 38 -26.59 -2.57 -7.71
CA ASN A 38 -25.87 -3.71 -7.13
C ASN A 38 -24.41 -3.33 -6.98
N TRP A 39 -24.05 -2.76 -5.84
CA TRP A 39 -22.75 -2.11 -5.65
C TRP A 39 -21.65 -3.07 -5.22
N TYR A 40 -20.42 -2.78 -5.65
CA TYR A 40 -19.24 -3.25 -4.93
C TYR A 40 -19.27 -2.68 -3.50
N PRO A 41 -18.55 -3.30 -2.54
CA PRO A 41 -18.33 -2.67 -1.24
C PRO A 41 -17.83 -1.23 -1.41
N PHE A 42 -18.54 -0.29 -0.80
CA PHE A 42 -18.17 1.12 -0.87
C PHE A 42 -16.86 1.35 -0.11
N ARG A 43 -16.02 2.24 -0.66
CA ARG A 43 -14.79 2.71 -0.02
C ARG A 43 -14.53 4.15 -0.44
N GLN A 44 -14.41 5.05 0.53
CA GLN A 44 -14.22 6.47 0.29
C GLN A 44 -12.86 6.81 -0.35
N ASP A 45 -12.77 7.97 -0.99
CA ASP A 45 -11.48 8.55 -1.38
C ASP A 45 -10.62 8.84 -0.13
N SER A 46 -9.38 8.34 -0.12
CA SER A 46 -8.47 8.44 1.04
C SER A 46 -8.14 9.88 1.41
N THR A 47 -8.04 10.78 0.43
CA THR A 47 -7.75 12.19 0.71
C THR A 47 -8.99 12.89 1.23
N PHE A 48 -10.17 12.64 0.66
CA PHE A 48 -11.44 13.09 1.22
C PHE A 48 -11.59 12.64 2.67
N LEU A 49 -11.40 11.34 2.94
CA LEU A 49 -11.51 10.77 4.27
C LEU A 49 -10.50 11.39 5.25
N TYR A 50 -9.28 11.66 4.81
CA TYR A 50 -8.27 12.31 5.66
C TYR A 50 -8.72 13.70 6.17
N TYR A 51 -9.41 14.49 5.34
CA TYR A 51 -9.82 15.86 5.67
C TYR A 51 -11.26 16.00 6.18
N ALA A 52 -12.14 15.03 5.88
CA ALA A 52 -13.55 15.07 6.24
C ALA A 52 -13.98 13.92 7.16
N GLY A 53 -13.33 12.76 7.13
CA GLY A 53 -13.64 11.62 8.00
C GLY A 53 -15.00 10.94 7.76
N ILE A 54 -15.77 11.40 6.78
CA ILE A 54 -17.13 10.92 6.47
C ILE A 54 -17.03 9.86 5.38
N ASP A 55 -17.54 8.67 5.67
CA ASP A 55 -17.51 7.51 4.79
C ASP A 55 -18.88 7.26 4.17
N LEU A 56 -19.34 8.22 3.36
CA LEU A 56 -20.58 8.13 2.58
C LEU A 56 -20.33 8.48 1.12
N ALA A 57 -21.08 7.84 0.22
CA ALA A 57 -21.01 8.08 -1.20
C ALA A 57 -21.57 9.46 -1.61
N GLU A 58 -21.20 9.91 -2.80
CA GLU A 58 -21.74 11.12 -3.45
C GLU A 58 -21.52 12.41 -2.64
N LEU A 59 -20.35 12.53 -2.02
CA LEU A 59 -19.94 13.73 -1.27
C LEU A 59 -18.81 14.50 -1.97
N ALA A 60 -18.72 15.79 -1.67
CA ALA A 60 -17.57 16.63 -2.02
C ALA A 60 -17.35 17.71 -0.96
N VAL A 61 -16.10 18.13 -0.75
CA VAL A 61 -15.77 19.26 0.12
C VAL A 61 -15.14 20.38 -0.71
N ILE A 62 -15.62 21.61 -0.49
CA ILE A 62 -14.92 22.82 -0.91
C ILE A 62 -14.31 23.46 0.34
N ILE A 63 -13.00 23.72 0.29
CA ILE A 63 -12.32 24.61 1.23
C ILE A 63 -12.04 25.90 0.47
N ASP A 64 -12.78 26.95 0.80
CA ASP A 64 -12.56 28.29 0.25
C ASP A 64 -11.46 28.97 1.05
N LEU A 65 -10.27 29.04 0.46
CA LEU A 65 -9.07 29.58 1.09
C LEU A 65 -9.14 31.09 1.25
N ASP A 66 -9.86 31.77 0.35
CA ASP A 66 -9.98 33.22 0.33
C ASP A 66 -10.98 33.71 1.38
N GLN A 67 -12.02 32.92 1.67
CA GLN A 67 -13.04 33.20 2.69
C GLN A 67 -12.80 32.49 4.03
N GLY A 68 -11.85 31.56 4.10
CA GLY A 68 -11.57 30.77 5.30
C GLY A 68 -12.74 29.86 5.70
N SER A 69 -13.47 29.32 4.73
CA SER A 69 -14.67 28.50 4.99
C SER A 69 -14.54 27.09 4.41
N THR A 70 -15.15 26.12 5.07
CA THR A 70 -15.31 24.75 4.56
C THR A 70 -16.78 24.46 4.37
N THR A 71 -17.14 23.87 3.23
CA THR A 71 -18.50 23.44 2.93
C THR A 71 -18.51 22.00 2.44
N LEU A 72 -19.36 21.17 3.05
CA LEU A 72 -19.67 19.83 2.56
C LEU A 72 -20.86 19.89 1.60
N PHE A 73 -20.71 19.23 0.46
CA PHE A 73 -21.75 19.08 -0.56
C PHE A 73 -22.22 17.63 -0.57
N GLY A 74 -23.52 17.43 -0.43
CA GLY A 74 -24.18 16.12 -0.37
C GLY A 74 -25.68 16.28 -0.19
N ASN A 75 -26.41 15.17 -0.17
CA ASN A 75 -27.86 15.20 0.08
C ASN A 75 -28.18 14.27 1.27
N ASP A 76 -29.12 14.69 2.12
CA ASP A 76 -29.73 13.79 3.08
C ASP A 76 -30.56 12.72 2.36
N LEU A 77 -30.75 11.58 3.03
CA LEU A 77 -31.65 10.53 2.57
C LEU A 77 -33.06 11.06 2.36
N THR A 78 -33.68 10.68 1.24
CA THR A 78 -35.10 10.92 1.02
C THR A 78 -35.96 9.98 1.86
N ILE A 79 -37.26 10.26 1.97
CA ILE A 79 -38.20 9.32 2.62
C ILE A 79 -38.17 7.95 1.92
N ASP A 80 -38.06 7.93 0.60
CA ASP A 80 -37.95 6.69 -0.16
C ASP A 80 -36.68 5.93 0.26
N ASP A 81 -35.53 6.60 0.40
CA ASP A 81 -34.30 5.95 0.85
C ASP A 81 -34.40 5.42 2.29
N ILE A 82 -35.04 6.17 3.18
CA ILE A 82 -35.27 5.79 4.59
C ILE A 82 -36.15 4.54 4.70
N VAL A 83 -37.08 4.31 3.76
CA VAL A 83 -37.86 3.07 3.71
C VAL A 83 -36.97 1.84 3.50
N TRP A 84 -35.85 1.98 2.78
CA TRP A 84 -34.92 0.88 2.49
C TRP A 84 -33.79 0.76 3.51
N THR A 85 -33.28 1.88 4.00
CA THR A 85 -32.07 1.94 4.84
C THR A 85 -32.37 2.08 6.34
N GLY A 86 -33.59 2.50 6.68
CA GLY A 86 -33.94 2.96 8.02
C GLY A 86 -33.47 4.41 8.27
N PRO A 87 -33.78 4.99 9.44
CA PRO A 87 -33.30 6.31 9.80
C PRO A 87 -31.80 6.29 10.07
N LEU A 88 -31.04 7.14 9.39
CA LEU A 88 -29.61 7.37 9.61
C LEU A 88 -29.36 8.81 10.12
N PRO A 89 -28.21 9.09 10.75
CA PRO A 89 -27.82 10.45 11.09
C PRO A 89 -27.81 11.36 9.86
N THR A 90 -28.31 12.59 10.02
CA THR A 90 -28.31 13.59 8.95
C THR A 90 -26.89 13.93 8.51
N LEU A 91 -26.75 14.38 7.27
CA LEU A 91 -25.49 14.84 6.73
C LEU A 91 -24.93 16.01 7.54
N THR A 92 -25.79 16.88 8.07
CA THR A 92 -25.39 17.96 8.99
C THR A 92 -24.80 17.44 10.30
N GLU A 93 -25.40 16.42 10.92
CA GLU A 93 -24.84 15.82 12.14
C GLU A 93 -23.47 15.18 11.87
N GLN A 94 -23.32 14.49 10.74
CA GLN A 94 -22.04 13.89 10.35
C GLN A 94 -20.99 14.95 10.00
N ALA A 95 -21.36 16.00 9.27
CA ALA A 95 -20.48 17.13 8.97
C ALA A 95 -19.98 17.82 10.25
N ASN A 96 -20.87 18.03 11.23
CA ASN A 96 -20.51 18.61 12.52
C ASN A 96 -19.51 17.74 13.30
N SER A 97 -19.58 16.41 13.20
CA SER A 97 -18.60 15.51 13.82
C SER A 97 -17.19 15.65 13.21
N ALA A 98 -17.10 16.13 11.97
CA ALA A 98 -15.85 16.49 11.31
C ALA A 98 -15.47 17.98 11.44
N GLY A 99 -16.28 18.78 12.15
CA GLY A 99 -16.11 20.23 12.29
C GLY A 99 -16.43 21.02 11.02
N ILE A 100 -17.33 20.53 10.17
CA ILE A 100 -17.84 21.23 8.98
C ILE A 100 -19.27 21.70 9.27
N GLU A 101 -19.45 23.00 9.47
CA GLU A 101 -20.75 23.59 9.83
C GLU A 101 -21.65 23.86 8.61
N ASN A 102 -21.04 24.13 7.45
CA ASN A 102 -21.77 24.44 6.23
C ASN A 102 -22.02 23.16 5.43
N VAL A 103 -23.29 22.81 5.25
CA VAL A 103 -23.72 21.71 4.38
C VAL A 103 -24.66 22.25 3.30
N ARG A 104 -24.41 21.87 2.04
CA ARG A 104 -25.21 22.31 0.89
C ARG A 104 -25.60 21.12 0.00
N PRO A 105 -26.72 21.19 -0.73
CA PRO A 105 -27.11 20.16 -1.70
C PRO A 105 -26.02 19.93 -2.75
N TYR A 106 -25.79 18.66 -3.10
CA TYR A 106 -24.71 18.28 -4.04
C TYR A 106 -24.80 19.00 -5.39
N LYS A 107 -26.02 19.20 -5.89
CA LYS A 107 -26.30 19.91 -7.17
C LYS A 107 -25.78 21.35 -7.21
N GLU A 108 -25.57 21.99 -6.06
CA GLU A 108 -25.06 23.36 -6.00
C GLU A 108 -23.55 23.46 -6.26
N LEU A 109 -22.83 22.34 -6.16
CA LEU A 109 -21.39 22.27 -6.38
C LEU A 109 -20.99 22.76 -7.76
N GLU A 110 -21.71 22.33 -8.80
CA GLU A 110 -21.47 22.76 -10.18
C GLU A 110 -21.55 24.29 -10.34
N THR A 111 -22.54 24.90 -9.68
CA THR A 111 -22.71 26.36 -9.73
C THR A 111 -21.54 27.07 -9.03
N VAL A 112 -21.09 26.56 -7.89
CA VAL A 112 -19.93 27.11 -7.17
C VAL A 112 -18.67 27.05 -8.03
N LEU A 113 -18.38 25.90 -8.63
CA LEU A 113 -17.19 25.69 -9.46
C LEU A 113 -17.21 26.52 -10.74
N LYS A 114 -18.34 26.59 -11.44
CA LYS A 114 -18.49 27.44 -12.63
C LYS A 114 -18.35 28.93 -12.30
N ASN A 115 -18.87 29.36 -11.14
CA ASN A 115 -18.69 30.73 -10.68
C ASN A 115 -17.24 31.06 -10.35
N ALA A 116 -16.53 30.16 -9.67
CA ALA A 116 -15.09 30.32 -9.39
C ALA A 116 -14.29 30.47 -10.69
N LYS A 117 -14.55 29.59 -11.67
CA LYS A 117 -13.96 29.67 -13.01
C LYS A 117 -14.26 30.99 -13.72
N ASN A 118 -15.53 31.44 -13.72
CA ASN A 118 -15.93 32.72 -14.34
C ASN A 118 -15.23 33.92 -13.69
N LYS A 119 -14.92 33.84 -12.38
CA LYS A 119 -14.15 34.85 -11.65
C LYS A 119 -12.63 34.68 -11.81
N GLN A 120 -12.17 33.70 -12.58
CA GLN A 120 -10.75 33.33 -12.70
C GLN A 120 -10.11 32.96 -11.36
N GLN A 121 -10.91 32.50 -10.40
CA GLN A 121 -10.42 31.95 -9.13
C GLN A 121 -9.86 30.55 -9.39
N THR A 122 -8.66 30.28 -8.88
CA THR A 122 -8.02 28.97 -9.02
C THR A 122 -8.82 27.91 -8.26
N VAL A 123 -9.12 26.80 -8.94
CA VAL A 123 -9.69 25.60 -8.31
C VAL A 123 -8.61 24.53 -8.28
N HIS A 124 -8.15 24.20 -7.09
CA HIS A 124 -7.18 23.15 -6.80
C HIS A 124 -7.90 21.81 -6.68
N PHE A 125 -7.48 20.84 -7.49
CA PHE A 125 -7.95 19.45 -7.42
C PHE A 125 -6.77 18.48 -7.55
N LEU A 126 -6.94 17.26 -7.07
CA LEU A 126 -5.97 16.17 -7.16
C LEU A 126 -6.15 15.35 -8.43
N PRO A 127 -5.13 14.58 -8.88
CA PRO A 127 -5.26 13.70 -10.04
C PRO A 127 -6.44 12.73 -9.90
N ALA A 128 -7.35 12.75 -10.87
CA ALA A 128 -8.50 11.85 -10.88
C ALA A 128 -8.07 10.42 -11.26
N TYR A 129 -8.40 9.44 -10.43
CA TYR A 129 -8.19 8.02 -10.72
C TYR A 129 -9.49 7.29 -11.11
N ARG A 130 -10.65 7.89 -10.82
CA ARG A 130 -11.97 7.36 -11.22
C ARG A 130 -12.50 8.06 -12.48
N PRO A 131 -13.15 7.32 -13.40
CA PRO A 131 -13.82 7.92 -14.55
C PRO A 131 -14.87 8.96 -14.15
N GLU A 132 -15.63 8.71 -13.07
CA GLU A 132 -16.68 9.63 -12.60
C GLU A 132 -16.09 10.99 -12.20
N HIS A 133 -14.95 10.99 -11.48
CA HIS A 133 -14.23 12.20 -11.13
C HIS A 133 -13.72 12.94 -12.36
N THR A 134 -13.17 12.20 -13.33
CA THR A 134 -12.71 12.77 -14.61
C THR A 134 -13.85 13.47 -15.35
N LEU A 135 -15.03 12.84 -15.43
CA LEU A 135 -16.22 13.41 -16.07
C LEU A 135 -16.77 14.63 -15.31
N LYS A 136 -16.75 14.60 -13.98
CA LYS A 136 -17.12 15.74 -13.12
C LYS A 136 -16.20 16.94 -13.36
N LEU A 137 -14.89 16.73 -13.39
CA LEU A 137 -13.91 17.79 -13.69
C LEU A 137 -14.10 18.36 -15.10
N GLN A 138 -14.40 17.50 -16.09
CA GLN A 138 -14.75 17.94 -17.43
C GLN A 138 -16.01 18.81 -17.43
N ALA A 139 -17.08 18.39 -16.76
CA ALA A 139 -18.35 19.11 -16.77
C ALA A 139 -18.30 20.45 -16.02
N TRP A 140 -17.56 20.50 -14.91
CA TRP A 140 -17.56 21.67 -14.01
C TRP A 140 -16.44 22.66 -14.28
N LEU A 141 -15.28 22.18 -14.73
CA LEU A 141 -14.08 22.99 -14.96
C LEU A 141 -13.63 23.02 -16.42
N GLU A 142 -14.24 22.21 -17.31
CA GLU A 142 -13.82 21.99 -18.71
C GLU A 142 -12.39 21.43 -18.83
N VAL A 143 -11.96 20.64 -17.85
CA VAL A 143 -10.70 19.89 -17.95
C VAL A 143 -10.91 18.72 -18.91
N PRO A 144 -10.15 18.61 -20.02
CA PRO A 144 -10.26 17.47 -20.92
C PRO A 144 -9.93 16.15 -20.18
N PRO A 145 -10.65 15.04 -20.45
CA PRO A 145 -10.36 13.77 -19.78
C PRO A 145 -8.91 13.29 -19.91
N SER A 146 -8.25 13.57 -21.04
CA SER A 146 -6.84 13.24 -21.27
C SER A 146 -5.86 14.07 -20.45
N GLN A 147 -6.32 15.14 -19.81
CA GLN A 147 -5.52 16.09 -19.02
C GLN A 147 -5.92 16.09 -17.53
N SER A 148 -6.80 15.17 -17.10
CA SER A 148 -7.29 15.12 -15.71
C SER A 148 -6.17 14.96 -14.68
N VAL A 149 -5.08 14.29 -15.04
CA VAL A 149 -3.86 14.14 -14.21
C VAL A 149 -2.93 15.34 -14.39
N SER A 150 -2.63 15.75 -15.63
CA SER A 150 -1.65 16.81 -15.91
C SER A 150 -2.11 18.21 -15.46
N SER A 151 -3.42 18.43 -15.35
CA SER A 151 -4.02 19.69 -14.91
C SER A 151 -4.25 19.74 -13.39
N ALA A 152 -3.93 18.67 -12.66
CA ALA A 152 -4.04 18.65 -11.20
C ALA A 152 -3.10 19.67 -10.56
N SER A 153 -3.49 20.16 -9.39
CA SER A 153 -2.71 21.20 -8.71
C SER A 153 -1.49 20.61 -8.00
N GLU A 154 -0.30 20.91 -8.52
CA GLU A 154 0.96 20.53 -7.90
C GLU A 154 1.11 21.06 -6.46
N ALA A 155 0.63 22.28 -6.20
CA ALA A 155 0.63 22.87 -4.85
C ALA A 155 -0.22 22.05 -3.88
N LEU A 156 -1.41 21.60 -4.31
CA LEU A 156 -2.27 20.74 -3.51
C LEU A 156 -1.66 19.35 -3.31
N ILE A 157 -1.08 18.76 -4.36
CA ILE A 157 -0.38 17.47 -4.27
C ILE A 157 0.73 17.54 -3.22
N LYS A 158 1.64 18.52 -3.33
CA LYS A 158 2.74 18.71 -2.38
C LYS A 158 2.22 18.94 -0.95
N ALA A 159 1.16 19.72 -0.77
CA ALA A 159 0.56 19.95 0.53
C ALA A 159 0.02 18.65 1.15
N VAL A 160 -0.81 17.90 0.40
CA VAL A 160 -1.39 16.62 0.83
C VAL A 160 -0.31 15.61 1.16
N VAL A 161 0.68 15.43 0.28
CA VAL A 161 1.80 14.51 0.50
C VAL A 161 2.57 14.88 1.77
N SER A 162 2.88 16.17 1.97
CA SER A 162 3.61 16.61 3.17
C SER A 162 2.86 16.33 4.48
N MET A 163 1.54 16.21 4.43
CA MET A 163 0.70 15.96 5.61
C MET A 163 0.50 14.46 5.81
N ARG A 164 -0.04 13.75 4.82
CA ARG A 164 -0.33 12.31 4.89
C ARG A 164 0.94 11.44 5.01
N SER A 165 2.11 11.94 4.62
CA SER A 165 3.37 11.23 4.86
C SER A 165 3.69 11.08 6.35
N HIS A 166 3.24 12.02 7.20
CA HIS A 166 3.56 12.06 8.63
C HIS A 166 2.33 11.66 9.45
N LYS A 167 2.32 10.42 9.95
CA LYS A 167 1.18 9.87 10.69
C LYS A 167 1.14 10.45 12.10
N GLY A 168 -0.03 10.94 12.50
CA GLY A 168 -0.32 11.30 13.89
C GLY A 168 -0.44 10.07 14.80
N PRO A 169 -0.40 10.26 16.13
CA PRO A 169 -0.57 9.16 17.09
C PRO A 169 -1.85 8.35 16.91
N GLU A 170 -2.96 9.01 16.56
CA GLU A 170 -4.26 8.38 16.33
C GLU A 170 -4.25 7.51 15.07
N GLU A 171 -3.51 7.92 14.03
CA GLU A 171 -3.34 7.16 12.81
C GLU A 171 -2.48 5.93 13.05
N ILE A 172 -1.37 6.10 13.76
CA ILE A 172 -0.49 4.99 14.16
C ILE A 172 -1.28 3.96 14.96
N ALA A 173 -2.16 4.39 15.88
CA ALA A 173 -3.00 3.48 16.65
C ALA A 173 -4.00 2.68 15.78
N GLU A 174 -4.57 3.28 14.73
CA GLU A 174 -5.40 2.53 13.78
C GLU A 174 -4.56 1.59 12.91
N MET A 175 -3.37 2.00 12.48
CA MET A 175 -2.47 1.13 11.74
C MET A 175 -1.99 -0.06 12.58
N GLU A 176 -1.76 0.11 13.88
CA GLU A 176 -1.46 -1.01 14.79
C GLU A 176 -2.58 -2.05 14.81
N LYS A 177 -3.85 -1.63 14.81
CA LYS A 177 -4.99 -2.55 14.70
C LYS A 177 -5.00 -3.27 13.36
N ALA A 178 -4.75 -2.55 12.27
CA ALA A 178 -4.67 -3.13 10.92
C ALA A 178 -3.63 -4.24 10.88
N VAL A 179 -2.43 -3.98 11.42
CA VAL A 179 -1.33 -4.94 11.50
C VAL A 179 -1.66 -6.11 12.43
N ASP A 180 -2.31 -5.88 13.57
CA ASP A 180 -2.73 -6.96 14.47
C ASP A 180 -3.72 -7.92 13.79
N ILE A 181 -4.69 -7.41 13.03
CA ILE A 181 -5.64 -8.23 12.26
C ILE A 181 -4.88 -8.99 11.15
N SER A 182 -3.96 -8.33 10.45
CA SER A 182 -3.09 -8.99 9.47
C SER A 182 -2.25 -10.09 10.11
N ASN A 183 -1.74 -9.91 11.32
CA ASN A 183 -1.00 -10.95 12.04
C ASN A 183 -1.88 -12.16 12.37
N ASP A 184 -3.16 -11.94 12.71
CA ASP A 184 -4.13 -13.02 12.92
C ASP A 184 -4.39 -13.77 11.59
N MET A 185 -4.49 -13.05 10.46
CA MET A 185 -4.57 -13.65 9.12
C MET A 185 -3.35 -14.52 8.80
N HIS A 186 -2.13 -14.01 9.00
CA HIS A 186 -0.90 -14.77 8.74
C HIS A 186 -0.74 -15.96 9.68
N THR A 187 -1.17 -15.84 10.94
CA THR A 187 -1.21 -16.96 11.88
C THR A 187 -2.14 -18.07 11.39
N TYR A 188 -3.31 -17.71 10.85
CA TYR A 188 -4.20 -18.68 10.21
C TYR A 188 -3.55 -19.32 8.97
N PHE A 189 -2.97 -18.52 8.08
CA PHE A 189 -2.27 -19.02 6.89
C PHE A 189 -1.22 -20.09 7.24
N MET A 190 -0.35 -19.82 8.21
CA MET A 190 0.72 -20.74 8.61
C MET A 190 0.20 -22.05 9.23
N ARG A 191 -0.98 -22.04 9.84
CA ARG A 191 -1.66 -23.25 10.34
C ARG A 191 -2.41 -24.01 9.24
N ALA A 192 -2.89 -23.30 8.22
CA ALA A 192 -3.75 -23.82 7.18
C ALA A 192 -2.99 -24.37 5.96
N VAL A 193 -1.81 -23.83 5.69
CA VAL A 193 -0.98 -24.23 4.55
C VAL A 193 -0.62 -25.71 4.69
N ALA A 194 -0.95 -26.53 3.70
CA ALA A 194 -0.60 -27.95 3.64
C ALA A 194 -0.79 -28.50 2.23
N ALA A 195 -0.13 -29.61 1.90
CA ALA A 195 -0.28 -30.25 0.60
C ALA A 195 -1.74 -30.61 0.29
N GLY A 196 -2.21 -30.34 -0.93
CA GLY A 196 -3.58 -30.56 -1.37
C GLY A 196 -4.60 -29.52 -0.86
N LYS A 197 -4.20 -28.56 -0.02
CA LYS A 197 -5.07 -27.42 0.33
C LYS A 197 -5.12 -26.43 -0.82
N ASN A 198 -6.27 -25.81 -1.00
CA ASN A 198 -6.51 -24.90 -2.12
C ASN A 198 -6.13 -23.45 -1.77
N GLU A 199 -5.41 -22.75 -2.67
CA GLU A 199 -4.97 -21.37 -2.46
C GLU A 199 -6.16 -20.44 -2.15
N MET A 200 -7.21 -20.47 -2.98
CA MET A 200 -8.43 -19.67 -2.80
C MET A 200 -9.19 -20.00 -1.51
N ALA A 201 -9.23 -21.26 -1.10
CA ALA A 201 -9.92 -21.66 0.14
C ALA A 201 -9.24 -21.03 1.37
N ILE A 202 -7.91 -20.98 1.39
CA ILE A 202 -7.17 -20.32 2.47
C ILE A 202 -7.38 -18.80 2.39
N ALA A 203 -7.24 -18.20 1.22
CA ALA A 203 -7.46 -16.76 1.04
C ALA A 203 -8.86 -16.29 1.45
N GLY A 204 -9.90 -17.10 1.20
CA GLY A 204 -11.27 -16.81 1.66
C GLY A 204 -11.39 -16.73 3.19
N GLN A 205 -10.62 -17.54 3.91
CA GLN A 205 -10.58 -17.50 5.39
C GLN A 205 -9.79 -16.30 5.91
N LEU A 206 -8.73 -15.88 5.20
CA LEU A 206 -8.02 -14.65 5.53
C LEU A 206 -8.94 -13.43 5.42
N ARG A 207 -9.74 -13.35 4.34
CA ARG A 207 -10.75 -12.31 4.20
C ARG A 207 -11.82 -12.38 5.29
N ALA A 208 -12.26 -13.58 5.67
CA ALA A 208 -13.23 -13.77 6.74
C ALA A 208 -12.72 -13.21 8.08
N ILE A 209 -11.42 -13.34 8.39
CA ILE A 209 -10.79 -12.76 9.58
C ILE A 209 -10.86 -11.23 9.54
N ALA A 210 -10.50 -10.62 8.41
CA ALA A 210 -10.55 -9.16 8.25
C ALA A 210 -11.99 -8.61 8.39
N ILE A 211 -12.96 -9.27 7.74
CA ILE A 211 -14.39 -8.91 7.84
C ILE A 211 -14.89 -9.07 9.28
N ALA A 212 -14.52 -10.16 9.97
CA ALA A 212 -14.94 -10.38 11.35
C ALA A 212 -14.39 -9.32 12.32
N ALA A 213 -13.27 -8.68 11.98
CA ALA A 213 -12.71 -7.55 12.71
C ALA A 213 -13.39 -6.19 12.39
N GLY A 214 -14.38 -6.19 11.49
CA GLY A 214 -15.17 -5.01 11.10
C GLY A 214 -14.65 -4.26 9.88
N GLY A 215 -13.53 -4.69 9.29
CA GLY A 215 -12.93 -4.11 8.10
C GLY A 215 -13.11 -5.00 6.86
N ASP A 216 -12.14 -4.96 5.95
CA ASP A 216 -11.98 -5.92 4.84
C ASP A 216 -10.48 -6.03 4.49
N LEU A 217 -10.13 -6.57 3.34
CA LEU A 217 -8.75 -6.61 2.86
C LEU A 217 -8.27 -5.21 2.40
N SER A 218 -7.02 -4.86 2.72
CA SER A 218 -6.37 -3.64 2.17
C SER A 218 -6.02 -3.78 0.68
N TYR A 219 -5.89 -5.01 0.19
CA TYR A 219 -5.69 -5.36 -1.22
C TYR A 219 -6.06 -6.83 -1.45
N PRO A 220 -6.36 -7.27 -2.69
CA PRO A 220 -6.71 -8.66 -2.95
C PRO A 220 -5.54 -9.61 -2.64
N THR A 221 -5.79 -10.57 -1.76
CA THR A 221 -4.80 -11.53 -1.25
C THR A 221 -3.98 -12.19 -2.36
N ILE A 222 -2.66 -12.12 -2.22
CA ILE A 222 -1.69 -12.89 -2.98
C ILE A 222 -1.35 -14.12 -2.14
N LEU A 223 -1.81 -15.29 -2.57
CA LEU A 223 -1.47 -16.55 -1.90
C LEU A 223 -1.18 -17.59 -2.96
N THR A 224 0.08 -18.00 -3.07
CA THR A 224 0.45 -18.96 -4.09
C THR A 224 1.68 -19.81 -3.76
N SER A 225 1.75 -20.99 -4.36
CA SER A 225 3.00 -21.76 -4.45
C SER A 225 3.96 -21.29 -5.55
N ARG A 226 3.58 -20.29 -6.35
CA ARG A 226 4.39 -19.68 -7.42
C ARG A 226 4.98 -18.35 -6.98
N GLY A 227 5.73 -18.39 -5.87
CA GLY A 227 6.25 -17.21 -5.17
C GLY A 227 7.14 -16.30 -6.01
N GLU A 228 7.64 -16.76 -7.17
CA GLU A 228 8.38 -15.94 -8.14
C GLU A 228 7.49 -14.94 -8.92
N THR A 229 6.17 -15.07 -8.85
CA THR A 229 5.22 -14.15 -9.50
C THR A 229 4.65 -13.17 -8.48
N LEU A 230 5.08 -11.91 -8.53
CA LEU A 230 4.86 -10.93 -7.46
C LEU A 230 3.39 -10.65 -7.14
N HIS A 231 2.56 -10.34 -8.14
CA HIS A 231 1.15 -9.96 -7.95
C HIS A 231 0.21 -11.00 -8.56
N ILE A 232 0.32 -12.25 -8.13
CA ILE A 232 -0.62 -13.31 -8.50
C ILE A 232 -1.58 -13.59 -7.35
N HIS A 233 -2.85 -13.22 -7.52
CA HIS A 233 -3.87 -13.51 -6.52
C HIS A 233 -4.10 -15.01 -6.37
N ALA A 234 -4.67 -15.42 -5.24
CA ALA A 234 -5.00 -16.81 -4.96
C ALA A 234 -5.88 -17.41 -6.08
N ARG A 235 -5.53 -18.62 -6.55
CA ARG A 235 -6.25 -19.30 -7.63
C ARG A 235 -6.95 -20.55 -7.10
N ASN A 236 -7.85 -21.10 -7.90
CA ASN A 236 -8.47 -22.38 -7.58
C ASN A 236 -7.50 -23.53 -7.89
N LEU A 237 -6.35 -23.55 -7.21
CA LEU A 237 -5.26 -24.51 -7.37
C LEU A 237 -4.88 -25.08 -6.01
N GLU A 238 -4.50 -26.35 -6.01
CA GLU A 238 -3.96 -27.01 -4.83
C GLU A 238 -2.48 -26.67 -4.63
N LEU A 239 -2.09 -26.53 -3.36
CA LEU A 239 -0.72 -26.38 -2.94
C LEU A 239 0.02 -27.72 -3.12
N PRO A 240 1.08 -27.76 -3.93
CA PRO A 240 1.82 -29.00 -4.18
C PRO A 240 2.73 -29.36 -3.00
N ALA A 241 2.84 -30.65 -2.70
CA ALA A 241 3.77 -31.15 -1.69
C ALA A 241 5.21 -30.75 -2.01
N GLY A 242 5.97 -30.38 -0.98
CA GLY A 242 7.38 -29.96 -1.12
C GLY A 242 7.60 -28.53 -1.62
N ALA A 243 6.57 -27.79 -2.02
CA ALA A 243 6.71 -26.38 -2.40
C ALA A 243 6.80 -25.43 -1.19
N MET A 244 7.15 -24.18 -1.47
CA MET A 244 6.91 -23.03 -0.60
C MET A 244 5.59 -22.37 -1.01
N ALA A 245 4.86 -21.82 -0.06
CA ALA A 245 3.71 -20.96 -0.29
C ALA A 245 4.02 -19.56 0.22
N LEU A 246 3.87 -18.56 -0.64
CA LEU A 246 3.95 -17.15 -0.30
C LEU A 246 2.53 -16.64 -0.07
N CYS A 247 2.29 -16.06 1.11
CA CYS A 247 1.06 -15.35 1.43
C CYS A 247 1.42 -13.90 1.70
N ASP A 248 0.84 -13.02 0.92
CA ASP A 248 0.91 -11.57 1.01
C ASP A 248 -0.53 -11.07 1.12
N ALA A 249 -0.86 -10.63 2.35
CA ALA A 249 -2.21 -10.27 2.75
C ALA A 249 -2.19 -9.26 3.89
N GLY A 250 -3.08 -8.27 3.80
CA GLY A 250 -3.29 -7.25 4.81
C GLY A 250 -4.77 -6.93 5.03
N ALA A 251 -5.09 -6.51 6.25
CA ALA A 251 -6.40 -5.99 6.62
C ALA A 251 -6.44 -4.46 6.49
N GLU A 252 -7.59 -3.94 6.12
CA GLU A 252 -7.98 -2.55 6.24
C GLU A 252 -8.96 -2.41 7.41
N THR A 253 -8.71 -1.47 8.32
CA THR A 253 -9.61 -1.21 9.46
C THR A 253 -10.93 -0.57 9.01
N PRO A 254 -11.97 -0.51 9.87
CA PRO A 254 -13.18 0.29 9.59
C PRO A 254 -12.91 1.80 9.35
N MET A 255 -11.71 2.29 9.70
CA MET A 255 -11.28 3.66 9.42
C MET A 255 -10.38 3.77 8.20
N HIS A 256 -10.30 2.71 7.38
CA HIS A 256 -9.54 2.60 6.14
C HIS A 256 -8.01 2.64 6.27
N TYR A 257 -7.46 2.48 7.48
CA TYR A 257 -6.02 2.30 7.66
C TYR A 257 -5.62 0.86 7.32
N ALA A 258 -4.62 0.72 6.46
CA ALA A 258 -4.13 -0.55 5.94
C ALA A 258 -2.98 -1.12 6.78
N GLY A 259 -2.99 -2.45 6.92
CA GLY A 259 -1.81 -3.26 7.17
C GLY A 259 -1.38 -3.96 5.88
N ASP A 260 -0.12 -4.36 5.83
CA ASP A 260 0.48 -5.04 4.68
C ASP A 260 1.61 -5.94 5.17
N LEU A 261 1.41 -7.25 5.04
CA LEU A 261 2.31 -8.25 5.56
C LEU A 261 2.46 -9.39 4.55
N THR A 262 3.69 -9.87 4.44
CA THR A 262 4.03 -11.06 3.67
C THR A 262 4.73 -12.08 4.56
N ARG A 263 4.29 -13.33 4.50
CA ARG A 263 4.97 -14.50 5.07
C ARG A 263 5.06 -15.60 4.02
N THR A 264 6.22 -16.26 3.96
CA THR A 264 6.41 -17.45 3.12
C THR A 264 6.64 -18.67 4.00
N ALA A 265 5.90 -19.75 3.78
CA ALA A 265 5.95 -20.97 4.60
C ALA A 265 6.09 -22.22 3.72
N PRO A 266 6.71 -23.32 4.21
CA PRO A 266 6.71 -24.58 3.50
C PRO A 266 5.30 -25.15 3.47
N VAL A 267 4.94 -25.77 2.34
CA VAL A 267 3.69 -26.54 2.22
C VAL A 267 3.78 -27.85 3.02
N SER A 268 4.99 -28.29 3.34
CA SER A 268 5.27 -29.44 4.21
C SER A 268 5.39 -29.00 5.67
N GLU A 269 5.32 -29.94 6.61
CA GLU A 269 5.42 -29.64 8.05
C GLU A 269 6.74 -29.00 8.51
N LYS A 270 7.78 -29.15 7.69
CA LYS A 270 9.12 -28.62 7.94
C LYS A 270 9.72 -28.07 6.66
N PHE A 271 10.61 -27.11 6.83
CA PHE A 271 11.46 -26.65 5.75
C PHE A 271 12.41 -27.79 5.35
N THR A 272 12.63 -27.97 4.05
CA THR A 272 13.84 -28.67 3.59
C THR A 272 15.07 -27.82 3.89
N ASP A 273 16.27 -28.40 3.89
CA ASP A 273 17.50 -27.65 4.19
C ASP A 273 17.66 -26.43 3.28
N ILE A 274 17.40 -26.59 1.97
CA ILE A 274 17.52 -25.48 1.02
C ILE A 274 16.43 -24.41 1.21
N GLN A 275 15.20 -24.80 1.55
CA GLN A 275 14.14 -23.85 1.86
C GLN A 275 14.47 -23.06 3.13
N LYS A 276 15.01 -23.74 4.14
CA LYS A 276 15.41 -23.15 5.41
C LYS A 276 16.54 -22.14 5.20
N ASP A 277 17.58 -22.52 4.48
CA ASP A 277 18.75 -21.66 4.27
C ASP A 277 18.38 -20.41 3.45
N MET A 278 17.58 -20.56 2.39
CA MET A 278 17.09 -19.42 1.59
C MET A 278 16.12 -18.54 2.38
N TYR A 279 15.21 -19.13 3.16
CA TYR A 279 14.31 -18.36 4.01
C TYR A 279 15.08 -17.57 5.07
N GLN A 280 16.04 -18.21 5.73
CA GLN A 280 16.86 -17.56 6.75
C GLN A 280 17.69 -16.42 6.15
N LEU A 281 18.21 -16.57 4.93
CA LEU A 281 18.86 -15.48 4.22
C LEU A 281 17.94 -14.26 4.08
N ILE A 282 16.69 -14.44 3.64
CA ILE A 282 15.75 -13.31 3.49
C ILE A 282 15.35 -12.72 4.84
N LEU A 283 15.18 -13.55 5.87
CA LEU A 283 14.90 -13.08 7.22
C LEU A 283 16.05 -12.22 7.76
N ASP A 284 17.30 -12.66 7.58
CA ASP A 284 18.48 -11.90 8.01
C ASP A 284 18.63 -10.58 7.24
N ILE A 285 18.31 -10.57 5.95
CA ILE A 285 18.27 -9.35 5.13
C ILE A 285 17.21 -8.40 5.68
N GLN A 286 15.98 -8.88 5.93
CA GLN A 286 14.89 -8.07 6.47
C GLN A 286 15.26 -7.44 7.80
N LEU A 287 15.82 -8.20 8.74
CA LEU A 287 16.23 -7.66 10.03
C LEU A 287 17.27 -6.56 9.89
N LYS A 288 18.28 -6.75 9.03
CA LYS A 288 19.32 -5.74 8.77
C LYS A 288 18.80 -4.50 8.04
N THR A 289 17.86 -4.65 7.11
CA THR A 289 17.28 -3.50 6.38
C THR A 289 16.32 -2.72 7.27
N ILE A 290 15.55 -3.41 8.11
CA ILE A 290 14.75 -2.81 9.18
C ILE A 290 15.67 -2.01 10.12
N ASP A 291 16.79 -2.58 10.57
CA ASP A 291 17.76 -1.89 11.45
C ASP A 291 18.34 -0.62 10.81
N ALA A 292 18.51 -0.61 9.48
CA ALA A 292 19.01 0.53 8.73
C ALA A 292 17.95 1.63 8.49
N CYS A 293 16.67 1.39 8.79
CA CYS A 293 15.59 2.38 8.67
C CYS A 293 15.67 3.42 9.80
N GLN A 294 16.57 4.38 9.65
CA GLN A 294 16.80 5.46 10.60
C GLN A 294 16.36 6.82 10.03
N PRO A 295 15.95 7.79 10.87
CA PRO A 295 15.70 9.16 10.42
C PRO A 295 16.88 9.73 9.64
N GLY A 296 16.60 10.36 8.51
CA GLY A 296 17.59 10.94 7.60
C GLY A 296 18.21 9.95 6.61
N THR A 297 18.05 8.63 6.79
CA THR A 297 18.57 7.65 5.84
C THR A 297 17.74 7.65 4.55
N PRO A 298 18.33 7.87 3.35
CA PRO A 298 17.63 7.64 2.08
C PRO A 298 17.17 6.19 1.98
N PHE A 299 15.88 5.95 1.73
CA PHE A 299 15.36 4.58 1.62
C PHE A 299 15.96 3.82 0.43
N SER A 300 16.44 4.54 -0.59
CA SER A 300 17.24 3.98 -1.70
C SER A 300 18.55 3.35 -1.24
N GLU A 301 19.19 3.87 -0.19
CA GLU A 301 20.39 3.25 0.40
C GLU A 301 20.06 1.98 1.18
N VAL A 302 18.89 1.93 1.83
CA VAL A 302 18.38 0.71 2.47
C VAL A 302 18.06 -0.35 1.42
N HIS A 303 17.45 0.04 0.29
CA HIS A 303 17.23 -0.86 -0.85
C HIS A 303 18.57 -1.39 -1.41
N ARG A 304 19.58 -0.52 -1.57
CA ARG A 304 20.92 -0.91 -2.00
C ARG A 304 21.57 -1.90 -1.02
N LEU A 305 21.43 -1.67 0.29
CA LEU A 305 21.88 -2.59 1.34
C LEU A 305 21.20 -3.97 1.20
N SER A 306 19.89 -4.01 0.94
CA SER A 306 19.16 -5.26 0.68
C SER A 306 19.75 -6.01 -0.50
N GLY A 307 19.98 -5.33 -1.63
CA GLY A 307 20.60 -5.93 -2.81
C GLY A 307 22.02 -6.43 -2.56
N GLN A 308 22.82 -5.69 -1.78
CA GLN A 308 24.16 -6.11 -1.38
C GLN A 308 24.12 -7.41 -0.56
N LEU A 309 23.33 -7.43 0.52
CA LEU A 309 23.25 -8.59 1.42
C LEU A 309 22.70 -9.83 0.70
N LEU A 310 21.78 -9.63 -0.27
CA LEU A 310 21.30 -10.70 -1.13
C LEU A 310 22.42 -11.31 -1.97
N LEU A 311 23.23 -10.48 -2.62
CA LEU A 311 24.36 -10.97 -3.42
C LEU A 311 25.44 -11.65 -2.57
N GLU A 312 25.74 -11.12 -1.38
CA GLU A 312 26.64 -11.74 -0.41
C GLU A 312 26.13 -13.11 0.02
N GLY A 313 24.84 -13.22 0.36
CA GLY A 313 24.21 -14.49 0.71
C GLY A 313 24.25 -15.50 -0.44
N LEU A 314 24.00 -15.05 -1.67
CA LEU A 314 24.04 -15.93 -2.85
C LEU A 314 25.44 -16.46 -3.21
N GLN A 315 26.52 -15.93 -2.60
CA GLN A 315 27.85 -16.53 -2.70
C GLN A 315 27.93 -17.87 -1.97
N SER A 316 27.25 -18.05 -0.83
CA SER A 316 27.26 -19.34 -0.10
C SER A 316 26.59 -20.47 -0.87
N PHE A 317 25.72 -20.12 -1.83
CA PHE A 317 25.07 -21.05 -2.75
C PHE A 317 25.83 -21.19 -4.08
N ASN A 318 26.99 -20.55 -4.24
CA ASN A 318 27.78 -20.49 -5.48
C ASN A 318 27.02 -19.92 -6.70
N ILE A 319 25.89 -19.23 -6.48
CA ILE A 319 25.10 -18.56 -7.52
C ILE A 319 25.79 -17.26 -7.95
N ILE A 320 26.33 -16.52 -6.97
CA ILE A 320 27.14 -15.32 -7.18
C ILE A 320 28.62 -15.66 -6.97
N LYS A 321 29.49 -15.10 -7.82
CA LYS A 321 30.94 -15.26 -7.78
C LYS A 321 31.64 -13.92 -7.98
N GLY A 322 32.94 -13.87 -7.65
CA GLY A 322 33.73 -12.64 -7.77
C GLY A 322 33.41 -11.60 -6.69
N ASN A 323 33.60 -10.33 -7.00
CA ASN A 323 33.41 -9.22 -6.07
C ASN A 323 31.94 -8.76 -6.03
N VAL A 324 31.32 -8.80 -4.85
CA VAL A 324 29.91 -8.40 -4.68
C VAL A 324 29.67 -6.91 -4.94
N GLN A 325 30.60 -6.03 -4.59
CA GLN A 325 30.44 -4.60 -4.81
C GLN A 325 30.44 -4.27 -6.32
N GLU A 326 31.28 -4.97 -7.09
CA GLU A 326 31.30 -4.86 -8.55
C GLU A 326 30.01 -5.42 -9.17
N ALA A 327 29.53 -6.56 -8.70
CA ALA A 327 28.26 -7.15 -9.14
C ALA A 327 27.06 -6.24 -8.82
N LEU A 328 27.05 -5.64 -7.63
CA LEU A 328 26.01 -4.71 -7.18
C LEU A 328 25.99 -3.44 -8.04
N ALA A 329 27.17 -2.87 -8.34
CA ALA A 329 27.31 -1.70 -9.20
C ALA A 329 26.84 -1.95 -10.65
N GLN A 330 26.76 -3.22 -11.06
CA GLN A 330 26.21 -3.66 -12.34
C GLN A 330 24.75 -4.14 -12.24
N ASP A 331 24.07 -3.86 -11.12
CA ASP A 331 22.67 -4.22 -10.87
C ASP A 331 22.38 -5.74 -10.92
N ALA A 332 23.37 -6.60 -10.61
CA ALA A 332 23.20 -8.05 -10.65
C ALA A 332 22.09 -8.56 -9.71
N HIS A 333 21.88 -7.87 -8.59
CA HIS A 333 20.82 -8.18 -7.63
C HIS A 333 19.42 -8.14 -8.26
N THR A 334 19.23 -7.34 -9.31
CA THR A 334 17.93 -7.20 -9.99
C THR A 334 17.52 -8.47 -10.74
N LEU A 335 18.40 -9.46 -10.95
CA LEU A 335 17.98 -10.78 -11.44
C LEU A 335 17.13 -11.54 -10.40
N PHE A 336 17.32 -11.22 -9.11
CA PHE A 336 16.73 -11.94 -7.98
C PHE A 336 15.75 -11.09 -7.19
N PHE A 337 15.89 -9.77 -7.23
CA PHE A 337 15.07 -8.80 -6.51
C PHE A 337 14.73 -7.62 -7.41
N GLN A 338 13.63 -7.75 -8.16
CA GLN A 338 13.20 -6.81 -9.22
C GLN A 338 12.24 -5.72 -8.70
N CYS A 339 11.68 -5.90 -7.51
CA CYS A 339 10.72 -5.00 -6.87
C CYS A 339 11.43 -4.00 -5.94
N GLY A 340 10.70 -2.99 -5.49
CA GLY A 340 11.20 -2.09 -4.43
C GLY A 340 11.37 -2.83 -3.11
N LEU A 341 12.16 -2.25 -2.19
CA LEU A 341 12.26 -2.75 -0.82
C LEU A 341 11.01 -2.49 0.02
N GLY A 342 10.19 -1.54 -0.41
CA GLY A 342 8.98 -1.16 0.29
C GLY A 342 8.47 0.18 -0.19
N HIS A 343 7.44 0.64 0.49
CA HIS A 343 6.68 1.83 0.14
C HIS A 343 6.04 2.48 1.35
N MET A 344 5.54 3.71 1.18
CA MET A 344 4.68 4.35 2.17
C MET A 344 3.38 3.56 2.32
N ILE A 345 2.86 3.47 3.54
CA ILE A 345 1.58 2.81 3.86
C ILE A 345 0.76 3.69 4.80
N GLY A 346 -0.57 3.68 4.67
CA GLY A 346 -1.47 4.51 5.50
C GLY A 346 -2.94 4.23 5.20
N LEU A 347 -3.63 5.23 4.67
CA LEU A 347 -5.03 5.06 4.19
C LEU A 347 -5.09 4.29 2.87
N ASP A 348 -3.99 4.21 2.13
CA ASP A 348 -3.82 3.27 1.02
C ASP A 348 -2.62 2.35 1.31
N VAL A 349 -2.64 1.13 0.75
CA VAL A 349 -1.53 0.17 0.88
C VAL A 349 -0.24 0.74 0.29
N HIS A 350 -0.29 1.20 -0.97
CA HIS A 350 0.72 2.09 -1.55
C HIS A 350 0.26 3.55 -1.34
N ASP A 351 0.55 4.09 -0.16
CA ASP A 351 0.00 5.36 0.30
C ASP A 351 0.31 6.51 -0.67
N MET A 352 -0.74 7.19 -1.16
CA MET A 352 -0.66 8.33 -2.07
C MET A 352 -0.03 8.06 -3.45
N GLU A 353 0.11 6.81 -3.89
CA GLU A 353 0.75 6.50 -5.19
C GLU A 353 0.07 7.22 -6.37
N ASN A 354 -1.26 7.39 -6.30
CA ASN A 354 -2.05 8.11 -7.31
C ASN A 354 -1.71 9.60 -7.42
N LEU A 355 -1.01 10.19 -6.45
CA LEU A 355 -0.54 11.58 -6.49
C LEU A 355 0.78 11.71 -7.26
N GLY A 356 1.48 10.60 -7.50
CA GLY A 356 2.75 10.53 -8.23
C GLY A 356 3.95 10.30 -7.31
N GLU A 357 4.72 9.24 -7.59
CA GLU A 357 5.90 8.87 -6.83
C GLU A 357 6.96 9.97 -6.78
N GLN A 358 7.05 10.83 -7.81
CA GLN A 358 7.96 11.97 -7.81
C GLN A 358 7.71 12.97 -6.67
N TYR A 359 6.50 12.98 -6.10
CA TYR A 359 6.15 13.81 -4.94
C TYR A 359 6.21 13.03 -3.63
N VAL A 360 5.79 11.75 -3.66
CA VAL A 360 5.68 10.89 -2.47
C VAL A 360 7.01 10.25 -2.09
N GLY A 361 7.66 9.64 -3.07
CA GLY A 361 8.81 8.78 -2.88
C GLY A 361 10.15 9.46 -3.11
N TYR A 362 10.17 10.58 -3.84
CA TYR A 362 11.40 11.16 -4.37
C TYR A 362 11.44 12.68 -4.16
N THR A 363 12.60 13.28 -4.43
CA THR A 363 12.79 14.74 -4.39
C THR A 363 13.36 15.21 -5.73
N ALA A 364 13.32 16.51 -5.98
CA ALA A 364 13.91 17.08 -7.19
C ALA A 364 15.43 16.79 -7.29
N ASP A 365 16.13 16.75 -6.15
CA ASP A 365 17.57 16.52 -6.07
C ASP A 365 17.94 15.02 -6.07
N ALA A 366 16.98 14.13 -5.81
CA ALA A 366 17.13 12.68 -5.85
C ALA A 366 15.97 12.06 -6.65
N PRO A 367 15.96 12.22 -7.98
CA PRO A 367 14.90 11.69 -8.83
C PRO A 367 14.96 10.16 -8.93
N LYS A 368 13.82 9.57 -9.31
CA LYS A 368 13.70 8.12 -9.49
C LYS A 368 14.63 7.58 -10.58
N ASN A 369 15.34 6.49 -10.26
CA ASN A 369 16.12 5.74 -11.24
C ASN A 369 15.19 4.85 -12.07
N MET A 370 15.24 4.99 -13.40
CA MET A 370 14.36 4.29 -14.34
C MET A 370 14.92 2.96 -14.87
N ASN A 371 16.09 2.53 -14.41
CA ASN A 371 16.68 1.24 -14.75
C ASN A 371 15.82 0.07 -14.22
N PHE A 372 15.97 -1.11 -14.83
CA PHE A 372 15.31 -2.33 -14.37
C PHE A 372 15.68 -2.63 -12.90
N GLY A 373 14.73 -3.15 -12.11
CA GLY A 373 14.84 -3.27 -10.65
C GLY A 373 14.55 -1.95 -9.94
N TRP A 374 15.39 -0.94 -10.16
CA TRP A 374 15.30 0.36 -9.48
C TRP A 374 14.01 1.13 -9.78
N LYS A 375 13.47 1.02 -11.00
CA LYS A 375 12.21 1.66 -11.38
C LYS A 375 11.00 1.12 -10.59
N SER A 376 11.15 0.03 -9.84
CA SER A 376 10.10 -0.53 -9.01
C SER A 376 10.17 -0.02 -7.56
N LEU A 377 11.25 0.68 -7.19
CA LEU A 377 11.37 1.30 -5.88
C LEU A 377 10.39 2.48 -5.79
N ARG A 378 9.48 2.44 -4.81
CA ARG A 378 8.41 3.46 -4.66
C ARG A 378 8.83 4.62 -3.77
N LEU A 379 9.80 4.39 -2.89
CA LEU A 379 10.35 5.36 -1.95
C LEU A 379 11.88 5.38 -2.07
N GLY A 380 12.46 6.52 -2.41
CA GLY A 380 13.91 6.72 -2.48
C GLY A 380 14.43 7.86 -1.60
N ARG A 381 13.55 8.76 -1.13
CA ARG A 381 13.91 9.90 -0.27
C ARG A 381 14.31 9.47 1.15
N ALA A 382 14.89 10.42 1.88
CA ALA A 382 15.22 10.27 3.29
C ALA A 382 13.96 9.95 4.13
N LEU A 383 14.12 9.03 5.08
CA LEU A 383 13.09 8.70 6.06
C LEU A 383 12.96 9.82 7.10
N GLU A 384 11.72 10.19 7.43
CA GLU A 384 11.43 11.23 8.43
C GLU A 384 10.59 10.64 9.57
N PRO A 385 10.75 11.10 10.83
CA PRO A 385 9.89 10.70 11.94
C PRO A 385 8.41 10.89 11.60
N GLY A 386 7.60 9.86 11.88
CA GLY A 386 6.18 9.81 11.52
C GLY A 386 5.90 9.17 10.16
N PHE A 387 6.91 8.89 9.33
CA PHE A 387 6.70 8.05 8.15
C PHE A 387 6.33 6.63 8.57
N THR A 388 5.38 6.05 7.85
CA THR A 388 5.01 4.64 7.95
C THR A 388 5.28 3.94 6.63
N ILE A 389 6.04 2.85 6.68
CA ILE A 389 6.58 2.17 5.50
C ILE A 389 6.46 0.64 5.62
N THR A 390 6.49 -0.05 4.49
CA THR A 390 6.78 -1.49 4.41
C THR A 390 8.28 -1.74 4.28
N VAL A 391 8.75 -2.88 4.78
CA VAL A 391 10.09 -3.43 4.48
C VAL A 391 9.94 -4.89 4.10
N GLU A 392 10.06 -5.16 2.80
CA GLU A 392 9.63 -6.38 2.12
C GLU A 392 10.70 -7.00 1.20
N PRO A 393 11.93 -7.26 1.69
CA PRO A 393 12.93 -7.93 0.86
C PRO A 393 12.44 -9.31 0.42
N GLY A 394 12.89 -9.70 -0.78
CA GLY A 394 12.59 -11.01 -1.32
C GLY A 394 13.67 -11.51 -2.27
N ILE A 395 13.52 -12.79 -2.62
CA ILE A 395 14.29 -13.47 -3.65
C ILE A 395 13.33 -14.23 -4.56
N TYR A 396 13.49 -14.04 -5.86
CA TYR A 396 12.60 -14.60 -6.86
C TYR A 396 13.42 -15.25 -7.97
N PHE A 397 13.29 -16.57 -8.11
CA PHE A 397 13.88 -17.31 -9.22
C PHE A 397 12.87 -17.33 -10.38
N ILE A 398 12.86 -16.26 -11.18
CA ILE A 398 11.93 -16.11 -12.31
C ILE A 398 12.50 -16.84 -13.53
N PRO A 399 11.95 -18.00 -13.96
CA PRO A 399 12.57 -18.84 -14.99
C PRO A 399 12.84 -18.10 -16.30
N THR A 400 11.86 -17.32 -16.76
CA THR A 400 11.95 -16.56 -18.02
C THR A 400 13.01 -15.46 -17.96
N LEU A 401 13.21 -14.83 -16.81
CA LEU A 401 14.21 -13.78 -16.64
C LEU A 401 15.63 -14.39 -16.59
N ILE A 402 15.78 -15.51 -15.89
CA ILE A 402 17.02 -16.30 -15.83
C ILE A 402 17.42 -16.74 -17.24
N ASP A 403 16.49 -17.31 -18.01
CA ASP A 403 16.74 -17.77 -19.39
C ASP A 403 17.16 -16.63 -20.31
N LEU A 404 16.49 -15.48 -20.21
CA LEU A 404 16.85 -14.28 -20.98
C LEU A 404 18.27 -13.82 -20.67
N TRP A 405 18.60 -13.61 -19.39
CA TRP A 405 19.91 -13.10 -18.99
C TRP A 405 21.04 -14.10 -19.32
N LYS A 406 20.77 -15.40 -19.19
CA LYS A 406 21.69 -16.48 -19.57
C LYS A 406 21.94 -16.48 -21.08
N ALA A 407 20.90 -16.37 -21.89
CA ALA A 407 21.03 -16.33 -23.35
C ALA A 407 21.79 -15.09 -23.84
N GLU A 408 21.64 -13.97 -23.14
CA GLU A 408 22.38 -12.73 -23.40
C GLU A 408 23.80 -12.72 -22.78
N ASN A 409 24.20 -13.79 -22.09
CA ASN A 409 25.45 -13.89 -21.32
C ASN A 409 25.68 -12.71 -20.38
N ARG A 410 24.60 -12.15 -19.82
CA ARG A 410 24.65 -10.94 -18.99
C ARG A 410 25.35 -11.23 -17.67
N LEU A 411 26.35 -10.39 -17.34
CA LEU A 411 27.06 -10.44 -16.06
C LEU A 411 27.58 -11.84 -15.70
N ALA A 412 27.97 -12.65 -16.70
CA ALA A 412 28.45 -14.01 -16.50
C ALA A 412 29.76 -14.10 -15.70
N ASP A 413 30.48 -12.99 -15.54
CA ASP A 413 31.62 -12.87 -14.64
C ASP A 413 31.21 -12.89 -13.16
N TYR A 414 29.97 -12.51 -12.85
CA TYR A 414 29.43 -12.44 -11.48
C TYR A 414 28.35 -13.49 -11.21
N ILE A 415 27.65 -13.98 -12.24
CA ILE A 415 26.55 -14.93 -12.12
C ILE A 415 27.00 -16.32 -12.62
N ASN A 416 26.87 -17.32 -11.76
CA ASN A 416 27.10 -18.71 -12.12
C ASN A 416 25.79 -19.33 -12.64
N TYR A 417 25.51 -19.16 -13.93
CA TYR A 417 24.29 -19.69 -14.56
C TYR A 417 24.16 -21.22 -14.48
N GLN A 418 25.27 -21.96 -14.38
CA GLN A 418 25.23 -23.41 -14.22
C GLN A 418 24.68 -23.80 -12.84
N GLU A 419 25.07 -23.08 -11.80
CA GLU A 419 24.56 -23.31 -10.46
C GLU A 419 23.13 -22.79 -10.32
N LEU A 420 22.87 -21.59 -10.85
CA LEU A 420 21.56 -20.94 -10.81
C LEU A 420 20.46 -21.81 -11.43
N GLU A 421 20.75 -22.56 -12.49
CA GLU A 421 19.76 -23.44 -13.13
C GLU A 421 19.12 -24.43 -12.14
N LYS A 422 19.85 -24.87 -11.11
CA LYS A 422 19.34 -25.81 -10.09
C LYS A 422 18.25 -25.21 -9.20
N PHE A 423 18.18 -23.88 -9.12
CA PHE A 423 17.23 -23.13 -8.30
C PHE A 423 16.04 -22.58 -9.09
N LYS A 424 16.02 -22.81 -10.41
CA LYS A 424 15.05 -22.20 -11.32
C LYS A 424 13.59 -22.51 -10.95
N ASP A 425 13.33 -23.68 -10.37
CA ASP A 425 11.99 -24.10 -9.94
C ASP A 425 11.73 -23.87 -8.44
N PHE A 426 12.62 -23.16 -7.73
CA PHE A 426 12.48 -22.88 -6.30
C PHE A 426 11.28 -21.96 -5.99
N GLY A 427 10.93 -21.09 -6.93
CA GLY A 427 9.89 -20.07 -6.76
C GLY A 427 10.46 -18.80 -6.13
N GLY A 428 9.83 -18.32 -5.05
CA GLY A 428 10.26 -17.10 -4.40
C GLY A 428 9.87 -17.02 -2.93
N ILE A 429 10.58 -16.15 -2.21
CA ILE A 429 10.37 -15.86 -0.79
C ILE A 429 10.30 -14.35 -0.64
N ARG A 430 9.31 -13.87 0.10
CA ARG A 430 9.22 -12.49 0.61
C ARG A 430 8.85 -12.52 2.08
N ILE A 431 9.40 -11.60 2.85
CA ILE A 431 9.07 -11.38 4.26
C ILE A 431 8.90 -9.89 4.46
N GLU A 432 7.75 -9.49 4.98
CA GLU A 432 7.37 -8.08 5.05
C GLU A 432 6.75 -7.71 6.38
N ASP A 433 7.15 -6.55 6.89
CA ASP A 433 6.60 -5.93 8.10
C ASP A 433 6.32 -4.45 7.85
N ASN A 434 5.35 -3.88 8.57
CA ASN A 434 5.08 -2.44 8.58
C ASN A 434 5.84 -1.76 9.73
N LEU A 435 6.43 -0.59 9.45
CA LEU A 435 7.22 0.18 10.40
C LEU A 435 6.66 1.60 10.51
N VAL A 436 6.88 2.22 11.66
CA VAL A 436 6.86 3.67 11.84
C VAL A 436 8.26 4.18 12.17
N ILE A 437 8.69 5.22 11.49
CA ILE A 437 9.95 5.92 11.78
C ILE A 437 9.71 6.83 12.98
N THR A 438 10.60 6.75 13.96
CA THR A 438 10.57 7.51 15.21
C THR A 438 11.73 8.50 15.24
N GLU A 439 11.76 9.42 16.22
CA GLU A 439 12.85 10.40 16.34
C GLU A 439 14.27 9.80 16.41
N ASN A 440 14.40 8.56 16.90
CA ASN A 440 15.70 7.92 17.14
C ASN A 440 15.83 6.54 16.48
N GLY A 441 15.02 6.25 15.46
CA GLY A 441 15.05 4.97 14.74
C GLY A 441 13.71 4.58 14.19
N TYR A 442 13.31 3.33 14.39
CA TYR A 442 12.05 2.79 13.90
C TYR A 442 11.34 1.99 14.99
N ARG A 443 10.07 1.67 14.73
CA ARG A 443 9.29 0.71 15.48
C ARG A 443 8.46 -0.11 14.52
N ILE A 444 8.49 -1.43 14.67
CA ILE A 444 7.60 -2.34 13.95
C ILE A 444 6.18 -2.14 14.50
N LEU A 445 5.21 -1.99 13.61
CA LEU A 445 3.79 -1.83 13.97
C LEU A 445 3.16 -3.18 14.36
N GLY A 446 2.08 -3.12 15.13
CA GLY A 446 1.41 -4.28 15.72
C GLY A 446 1.81 -4.52 17.17
N SER A 447 0.83 -4.87 18.01
CA SER A 447 1.04 -5.25 19.41
C SER A 447 1.55 -6.69 19.54
N ARG A 448 1.33 -7.50 18.50
CA ARG A 448 1.75 -8.89 18.38
C ARG A 448 2.43 -9.08 17.04
N MET A 449 3.44 -9.93 16.96
CA MET A 449 4.06 -10.30 15.69
C MET A 449 3.63 -11.71 15.29
N ALA A 450 3.16 -11.87 14.05
CA ALA A 450 3.04 -13.19 13.45
C ALA A 450 4.42 -13.87 13.42
N ALA A 451 4.42 -15.19 13.57
CA ALA A 451 5.64 -15.98 13.48
C ALA A 451 6.42 -15.64 12.21
N LYS A 452 7.73 -15.47 12.37
CA LYS A 452 8.66 -15.19 11.27
C LYS A 452 9.94 -16.00 11.32
N THR A 453 10.28 -16.60 12.47
CA THR A 453 11.43 -17.49 12.52
C THR A 453 11.04 -18.86 11.97
N VAL A 454 12.02 -19.59 11.42
CA VAL A 454 11.83 -20.98 10.97
C VAL A 454 11.19 -21.83 12.09
N ALA A 455 11.70 -21.70 13.31
CA ALA A 455 11.21 -22.46 14.46
C ALA A 455 9.75 -22.14 14.80
N ASP A 456 9.37 -20.85 14.80
CA ASP A 456 8.01 -20.43 15.12
C ASP A 456 7.02 -20.86 14.04
N MET A 457 7.39 -20.76 12.76
CA MET A 457 6.54 -21.20 11.65
C MET A 457 6.30 -22.71 11.68
N GLU A 458 7.35 -23.52 11.86
CA GLU A 458 7.19 -24.96 12.01
C GLU A 458 6.37 -25.32 13.27
N ALA A 459 6.48 -24.53 14.34
CA ALA A 459 5.67 -24.72 15.54
C ALA A 459 4.18 -24.43 15.30
N LEU A 460 3.84 -23.34 14.59
CA LEU A 460 2.46 -23.05 14.20
C LEU A 460 1.90 -24.10 13.25
N HIS A 461 2.69 -24.53 12.27
CA HIS A 461 2.25 -25.56 11.33
C HIS A 461 1.89 -26.87 12.04
N ARG A 462 2.72 -27.31 13.01
CA ARG A 462 2.43 -28.50 13.84
C ARG A 462 1.15 -28.38 14.68
N GLN A 463 0.73 -27.17 15.04
CA GLN A 463 -0.54 -26.98 15.76
C GLN A 463 -1.75 -27.23 14.83
N GLY A 464 -1.60 -27.01 13.53
CA GLY A 464 -2.66 -27.16 12.54
C GLY A 464 -3.85 -26.23 12.77
N LEU A 465 -4.93 -26.48 12.03
CA LEU A 465 -6.26 -25.93 12.32
C LEU A 465 -6.94 -26.88 13.32
N LEU A 466 -7.30 -26.36 14.50
CA LEU A 466 -8.02 -27.11 15.54
C LEU A 466 -9.42 -27.55 15.08
#